data_AF-U2UVE2-F1
#
_entry.id   AF-U2UVE2-F1
#
_cell.length_a   1.000
_cell.length_b   1.000
_cell.length_c   1.000
_cell.angle_alpha   90.00
_cell.angle_beta   90.00
_cell.angle_gamma   90.00
#
_symmetry.space_group_name_H-M   'P 1'
#
loop_
_entity.id
_entity.type
_entity.pdbx_description
1 polymer ?
#
loop_
_entity_poly.entity_id
_entity_poly.type
_entity_poly.pdbx_seq_one_letter_code
_entity_poly.pdbx_strand_id
1 'polypeptide(L)'
;MNRRRLVMNFENLQRELFERKLKIVEYFKKVLEVLKYVIKENKLWILFFVLSYIWLMLSNIKIREIFLKMQRLSLEIRNTGSYEQMELLTGYFTSMLLIVFSTFLIILYVGFVKRIIYFKVACKIEGNEDSYSLKKIFVKYIKMIGVALLATIVFFLIALFISMIQVFVILIMKLDSALAVKVIQIISMIIFGIIGFFIAINILYFEQTYYIRDTTVIDAFRYNLKLSKKNRLRIVIPVFGITVLNFIISLVLDKLLFYIPAYIIPVNIIYGVFASVLVLIITIMNVVIFLNVEYNYLKNKDEEMRKIEKNI
;
A
#
# COMPACT_ATOMS: atom_id res chain seq x y z
N MET A 1 10.09 -43.78 -1.13
CA MET A 1 10.24 -42.64 -0.20
C MET A 1 9.21 -41.56 -0.55
N ASN A 2 8.14 -41.47 0.24
CA ASN A 2 6.91 -40.73 -0.06
C ASN A 2 7.11 -39.19 0.00
N ARG A 3 7.19 -38.52 -1.16
CA ARG A 3 6.94 -37.07 -1.22
C ARG A 3 5.43 -36.83 -1.14
N ARG A 4 4.90 -36.66 0.08
CA ARG A 4 3.61 -35.98 0.27
C ARG A 4 3.77 -34.57 -0.31
N ARG A 5 3.34 -34.35 -1.56
CA ARG A 5 3.07 -33.01 -2.07
C ARG A 5 1.98 -32.46 -1.16
N LEU A 6 2.31 -31.43 -0.37
CA LEU A 6 1.33 -30.54 0.24
C LEU A 6 0.59 -29.83 -0.90
N VAL A 7 -0.35 -30.52 -1.52
CA VAL A 7 -1.39 -29.90 -2.35
C VAL A 7 -2.28 -29.19 -1.34
N MET A 8 -2.24 -27.86 -1.34
CA MET A 8 -3.16 -27.09 -0.54
C MET A 8 -4.58 -27.44 -0.97
N ASN A 9 -5.39 -27.91 -0.04
CA ASN A 9 -6.82 -27.94 -0.27
C ASN A 9 -7.40 -26.57 0.13
N PHE A 10 -7.71 -25.74 -0.86
CA PHE A 10 -8.35 -24.44 -0.64
C PHE A 10 -9.72 -24.58 0.04
N GLU A 11 -10.42 -25.69 -0.16
CA GLU A 11 -11.67 -25.99 0.56
C GLU A 11 -11.43 -26.10 2.07
N ASN A 12 -10.30 -26.71 2.48
CA ASN A 12 -9.93 -26.76 3.90
C ASN A 12 -9.63 -25.36 4.45
N LEU A 13 -8.97 -24.49 3.66
CA LEU A 13 -8.73 -23.10 4.06
C LEU A 13 -10.05 -22.33 4.18
N GLN A 14 -10.95 -22.44 3.21
CA GLN A 14 -12.27 -21.81 3.26
C GLN A 14 -13.04 -22.23 4.51
N ARG A 15 -13.10 -23.54 4.77
CA ARG A 15 -13.78 -24.10 5.95
C ARG A 15 -13.18 -23.56 7.24
N GLU A 16 -11.85 -23.57 7.37
CA GLU A 16 -11.18 -23.02 8.56
C GLU A 16 -11.48 -21.52 8.77
N LEU A 17 -11.50 -20.74 7.68
CA LEU A 17 -11.84 -19.31 7.73
C LEU A 17 -13.31 -19.08 8.10
N PHE A 18 -14.21 -20.01 7.77
CA PHE A 18 -15.63 -19.91 8.10
C PHE A 18 -15.93 -20.33 9.53
N GLU A 19 -15.30 -21.42 10.00
CA GLU A 19 -15.57 -22.02 11.31
C GLU A 19 -15.14 -21.12 12.47
N ARG A 20 -13.97 -20.48 12.36
CA ARG A 20 -13.39 -19.72 13.47
C ARG A 20 -12.54 -18.54 13.01
N LYS A 21 -12.32 -17.61 13.94
CA LYS A 21 -11.36 -16.53 13.75
C LYS A 21 -9.93 -17.02 13.99
N LEU A 22 -9.06 -16.82 13.00
CA LEU A 22 -7.66 -17.24 13.08
C LEU A 22 -6.85 -16.35 14.03
N LYS A 23 -5.79 -16.93 14.59
CA LYS A 23 -4.72 -16.18 15.30
C LYS A 23 -3.72 -15.60 14.30
N ILE A 24 -2.96 -14.57 14.71
CA ILE A 24 -1.97 -13.90 13.84
C ILE A 24 -0.98 -14.88 13.21
N VAL A 25 -0.41 -15.80 14.01
CA VAL A 25 0.56 -16.79 13.51
C VAL A 25 -0.07 -17.75 12.49
N GLU A 26 -1.35 -18.11 12.68
CA GLU A 26 -2.09 -18.95 11.74
C GLU A 26 -2.30 -18.23 10.40
N TYR A 27 -2.63 -16.92 10.42
CA TYR A 27 -2.71 -16.12 9.19
C TYR A 27 -1.40 -16.17 8.41
N PHE A 28 -0.25 -15.93 9.05
CA PHE A 28 1.05 -15.99 8.37
C PHE A 28 1.29 -17.36 7.73
N LYS A 29 0.99 -18.45 8.44
CA LYS A 29 1.14 -19.81 7.90
C LYS A 29 0.30 -20.01 6.65
N LYS A 30 -0.98 -19.64 6.69
CA LYS A 30 -1.89 -19.78 5.54
C LYS A 30 -1.49 -18.88 4.38
N VAL A 31 -1.05 -17.65 4.67
CA VAL A 31 -0.57 -16.72 3.65
C VAL A 31 0.68 -17.25 2.93
N LEU A 32 1.62 -17.85 3.64
CA LEU A 32 2.81 -18.44 3.03
C LEU A 32 2.48 -19.66 2.17
N GLU A 33 1.49 -20.46 2.57
CA GLU A 33 0.97 -21.55 1.76
C GLU A 33 0.33 -20.98 0.47
N VAL A 34 -0.53 -19.97 0.58
CA VAL A 34 -1.23 -19.36 -0.57
C VAL A 34 -0.24 -18.66 -1.51
N LEU A 35 0.80 -18.04 -0.97
CA LEU A 35 1.88 -17.42 -1.74
C LEU A 35 2.56 -18.43 -2.67
N LYS A 36 2.86 -19.65 -2.19
CA LYS A 36 3.47 -20.70 -3.03
C LYS A 36 2.59 -21.05 -4.23
N TYR A 37 1.27 -21.13 -4.02
CA TYR A 37 0.31 -21.34 -5.08
C TYR A 37 0.30 -20.16 -6.08
N VAL A 38 0.19 -18.92 -5.57
CA VAL A 38 0.16 -17.71 -6.40
C VAL A 38 1.39 -17.61 -7.29
N ILE A 39 2.59 -17.86 -6.75
CA ILE A 39 3.85 -17.87 -7.49
C ILE A 39 3.85 -18.95 -8.57
N LYS A 40 3.34 -20.14 -8.25
CA LYS A 40 3.33 -21.27 -9.19
C LYS A 40 2.38 -21.06 -10.36
N GLU A 41 1.20 -20.50 -10.13
CA GLU A 41 0.18 -20.31 -11.17
C GLU A 41 0.36 -19.03 -11.97
N ASN A 42 0.92 -17.98 -11.37
CA ASN A 42 0.98 -16.66 -11.99
C ASN A 42 2.42 -16.24 -12.32
N LYS A 43 3.29 -17.20 -12.70
CA LYS A 43 4.74 -16.99 -12.89
C LYS A 43 5.08 -15.72 -13.66
N LEU A 44 4.42 -15.49 -14.79
CA LEU A 44 4.69 -14.32 -15.65
C LEU A 44 4.31 -13.00 -14.96
N TRP A 45 3.12 -12.92 -14.37
CA TRP A 45 2.67 -11.74 -13.63
C TRP A 45 3.57 -11.47 -12.43
N ILE A 46 4.00 -12.51 -11.73
CA ILE A 46 4.91 -12.40 -10.59
C ILE A 46 6.31 -11.97 -11.05
N LEU A 47 6.81 -12.46 -12.18
CA LEU A 47 8.08 -12.01 -12.74
C LEU A 47 8.06 -10.51 -13.03
N PHE A 48 7.06 -10.02 -13.76
CA PHE A 48 6.93 -8.59 -14.04
C PHE A 48 6.68 -7.76 -12.77
N PHE A 49 5.98 -8.32 -11.79
CA PHE A 49 5.80 -7.68 -10.49
C PHE A 49 7.14 -7.51 -9.76
N VAL A 50 7.99 -8.55 -9.71
CA VAL A 50 9.32 -8.50 -9.10
C VAL A 50 10.21 -7.50 -9.85
N LEU A 51 10.23 -7.54 -11.18
CA LEU A 51 10.98 -6.60 -12.02
C LEU A 51 10.55 -5.16 -11.80
N SER A 52 9.25 -4.92 -11.64
CA SER A 52 8.70 -3.61 -11.30
C SER A 52 9.25 -3.09 -9.98
N TYR A 53 9.31 -3.93 -8.94
CA TYR A 53 9.88 -3.55 -7.65
C TYR A 53 11.39 -3.30 -7.70
N ILE A 54 12.14 -4.08 -8.48
CA ILE A 54 13.56 -3.81 -8.74
C ILE A 54 13.72 -2.44 -9.40
N TRP A 55 12.92 -2.14 -10.43
CA TRP A 55 12.94 -0.83 -11.09
C TRP A 55 12.63 0.31 -10.12
N LEU A 56 11.63 0.15 -9.24
CA LEU A 56 11.30 1.16 -8.23
C LEU A 56 12.50 1.46 -7.32
N MET A 57 13.23 0.43 -6.87
CA MET A 57 14.42 0.63 -6.03
C MET A 57 15.55 1.32 -6.79
N LEU A 58 15.83 0.91 -8.03
CA LEU A 58 16.86 1.55 -8.86
C LEU A 58 16.50 3.00 -9.23
N SER A 59 15.22 3.28 -9.48
CA SER A 59 14.72 4.63 -9.75
C SER A 59 14.91 5.55 -8.56
N ASN A 60 14.64 5.07 -7.34
CA ASN A 60 14.86 5.85 -6.12
C ASN A 60 16.33 6.24 -5.94
N ILE A 61 17.27 5.32 -6.22
CA ILE A 61 18.70 5.61 -6.21
C ILE A 61 19.04 6.71 -7.22
N LYS A 62 18.55 6.57 -8.46
CA LYS A 62 18.84 7.51 -9.54
C LYS A 62 18.25 8.89 -9.28
N ILE A 63 17.03 8.97 -8.76
CA ILE A 63 16.41 10.22 -8.33
C ILE A 63 17.27 10.90 -7.26
N ARG A 64 17.73 10.15 -6.24
CA ARG A 64 18.60 10.71 -5.19
C ARG A 64 19.93 11.21 -5.75
N GLU A 65 20.55 10.46 -6.66
CA GLU A 65 21.79 10.84 -7.33
C GLU A 65 21.63 12.16 -8.11
N ILE A 66 20.57 12.25 -8.92
CA ILE A 66 20.25 13.45 -9.72
C ILE A 66 19.95 14.64 -8.81
N PHE A 67 19.15 14.43 -7.75
CA PHE A 67 18.81 15.48 -6.80
C PHE A 67 20.05 16.09 -6.13
N LEU A 68 21.01 15.24 -5.70
CA LEU A 68 22.28 15.71 -5.13
C LEU A 68 23.13 16.48 -6.15
N LYS A 69 23.17 16.03 -7.41
CA LYS A 69 23.85 16.76 -8.50
C LYS A 69 23.21 18.12 -8.76
N MET A 70 21.88 18.19 -8.80
CA MET A 70 21.13 19.44 -8.95
C MET A 70 21.41 20.41 -7.80
N GLN A 71 21.47 19.91 -6.55
CA GLN A 71 21.74 20.75 -5.39
C GLN A 71 23.16 21.36 -5.41
N ARG A 72 24.16 20.61 -5.87
CA ARG A 72 25.53 21.14 -6.02
C ARG A 72 25.59 22.18 -7.14
N LEU A 73 25.00 21.85 -8.29
CA LEU A 73 25.00 22.73 -9.46
C LEU A 73 24.23 24.03 -9.20
N SER A 74 23.13 23.99 -8.44
CA SER A 74 22.39 25.22 -8.08
C SER A 74 23.20 26.17 -7.17
N LEU A 75 24.07 25.63 -6.30
CA LEU A 75 25.02 26.42 -5.52
C LEU A 75 26.10 27.04 -6.41
N GLU A 76 26.61 26.29 -7.39
CA GLU A 76 27.61 26.80 -8.35
C GLU A 76 27.05 27.91 -9.25
N ILE A 77 25.82 27.75 -9.77
CA ILE A 77 25.13 28.77 -10.58
C ILE A 77 24.93 30.04 -9.76
N ARG A 78 24.51 29.92 -8.49
CA ARG A 78 24.33 31.07 -7.60
C ARG A 78 25.62 31.87 -7.44
N ASN A 79 26.78 31.21 -7.47
CA ASN A 79 28.08 31.84 -7.25
C ASN A 79 28.71 32.35 -8.56
N THR A 80 28.41 31.75 -9.71
CA THR A 80 29.11 32.03 -10.99
C THR A 80 28.24 32.67 -12.08
N GLY A 81 26.92 32.52 -12.02
CA GLY A 81 25.99 33.03 -13.04
C GLY A 81 26.12 32.37 -14.42
N SER A 82 26.79 31.21 -14.54
CA SER A 82 27.06 30.57 -15.83
C SER A 82 25.80 30.02 -16.51
N TYR A 83 25.56 30.43 -17.75
CA TYR A 83 24.45 29.95 -18.59
C TYR A 83 24.57 28.46 -18.92
N GLU A 84 25.78 27.96 -19.19
CA GLU A 84 26.04 26.54 -19.48
C GLU A 84 25.64 25.63 -18.29
N GLN A 85 25.89 26.10 -17.06
CA GLN A 85 25.46 25.39 -15.85
C GLN A 85 23.93 25.37 -15.70
N MET A 86 23.24 26.43 -16.13
CA MET A 86 21.78 26.50 -16.14
C MET A 86 21.17 25.50 -17.13
N GLU A 87 21.79 25.30 -18.29
CA GLU A 87 21.39 24.29 -19.28
C GLU A 87 21.56 22.88 -18.70
N LEU A 88 22.70 22.59 -18.07
CA LEU A 88 22.95 21.30 -17.40
C LEU A 88 21.94 21.02 -16.27
N LEU A 89 21.58 22.04 -15.49
CA LEU A 89 20.55 21.93 -14.44
C LEU A 89 19.18 21.56 -15.03
N THR A 90 18.83 22.15 -16.17
CA THR A 90 17.60 21.84 -16.92
C THR A 90 17.62 20.40 -17.42
N GLY A 91 18.76 19.91 -17.89
CA GLY A 91 18.95 18.50 -18.29
C GLY A 91 18.74 17.52 -17.12
N TYR A 92 19.27 17.82 -15.94
CA TYR A 92 19.03 17.01 -14.73
C TYR A 92 17.56 17.02 -14.30
N PHE A 93 16.92 18.18 -14.32
CA PHE A 93 15.49 18.30 -13.99
C PHE A 93 14.62 17.48 -14.95
N THR A 94 14.89 17.57 -16.26
CA THR A 94 14.18 16.79 -17.29
C THR A 94 14.37 15.28 -17.07
N SER A 95 15.60 14.86 -16.78
CA SER A 95 15.91 13.46 -16.47
C SER A 95 15.15 12.97 -15.23
N MET A 96 15.08 13.79 -14.18
CA MET A 96 14.32 13.49 -12.97
C MET A 96 12.83 13.34 -13.27
N LEU A 97 12.23 14.25 -14.07
CA LEU A 97 10.84 14.17 -14.47
C LEU A 97 10.51 12.88 -15.24
N LEU A 98 11.38 12.46 -16.17
CA LEU A 98 11.21 11.21 -16.91
C LEU A 98 11.22 9.99 -15.99
N ILE A 99 12.15 9.94 -15.03
CA ILE A 99 12.21 8.83 -14.06
C ILE A 99 10.98 8.83 -13.17
N VAL A 100 10.54 9.99 -12.67
CA VAL A 100 9.32 10.13 -11.87
C VAL A 100 8.09 9.67 -12.65
N PHE A 101 7.97 10.05 -13.92
CA PHE A 101 6.87 9.63 -14.79
C PHE A 101 6.88 8.11 -15.03
N SER A 102 8.05 7.52 -15.32
CA SER A 102 8.18 6.06 -15.47
C SER A 102 7.81 5.31 -14.18
N THR A 103 8.21 5.86 -13.02
CA THR A 103 7.89 5.33 -11.69
C THR A 103 6.39 5.36 -11.45
N PHE A 104 5.72 6.45 -11.82
CA PHE A 104 4.26 6.57 -11.74
C PHE A 104 3.53 5.50 -12.56
N LEU A 105 3.95 5.27 -13.82
CA LEU A 105 3.38 4.21 -14.66
C LEU A 105 3.57 2.81 -14.05
N ILE A 106 4.74 2.56 -13.47
CA ILE A 106 5.03 1.27 -12.81
C ILE A 106 4.20 1.09 -11.55
N ILE A 107 3.96 2.15 -10.77
CA ILE A 107 3.05 2.09 -9.61
C ILE A 107 1.63 1.75 -10.06
N LEU A 108 1.15 2.32 -11.17
CA LEU A 108 -0.15 1.96 -11.74
C LEU A 108 -0.20 0.49 -12.19
N TYR A 109 0.86 -0.01 -12.82
CA TYR A 109 0.96 -1.42 -13.21
C TYR A 109 0.97 -2.35 -12.00
N VAL A 110 1.86 -2.13 -11.04
CA VAL A 110 1.96 -2.88 -9.78
C VAL A 110 0.64 -2.84 -9.04
N GLY A 111 0.00 -1.67 -9.03
CA GLY A 111 -1.32 -1.48 -8.48
C GLY A 111 -2.33 -2.42 -9.13
N PHE A 112 -2.40 -2.48 -10.45
CA PHE A 112 -3.33 -3.35 -11.17
C PHE A 112 -3.08 -4.85 -10.90
N VAL A 113 -1.81 -5.28 -10.94
CA VAL A 113 -1.43 -6.68 -10.69
C VAL A 113 -1.83 -7.13 -9.29
N LYS A 114 -1.69 -6.28 -8.26
CA LYS A 114 -2.18 -6.59 -6.90
C LYS A 114 -3.66 -6.95 -6.91
N ARG A 115 -4.48 -6.24 -7.68
CA ARG A 115 -5.93 -6.43 -7.72
C ARG A 115 -6.32 -7.71 -8.46
N ILE A 116 -5.56 -8.06 -9.50
CA ILE A 116 -5.67 -9.38 -10.14
C ILE A 116 -5.39 -10.50 -9.11
N ILE A 117 -4.28 -10.38 -8.36
CA ILE A 117 -3.92 -11.38 -7.34
C ILE A 117 -4.96 -11.46 -6.23
N TYR A 118 -5.41 -10.31 -5.70
CA TYR A 118 -6.49 -10.20 -4.72
C TYR A 118 -7.71 -11.02 -5.13
N PHE A 119 -8.21 -10.76 -6.34
CA PHE A 119 -9.44 -11.37 -6.82
C PHE A 119 -9.25 -12.86 -7.09
N LYS A 120 -8.15 -13.25 -7.76
CA LYS A 120 -7.84 -14.66 -8.04
C LYS A 120 -7.74 -15.49 -6.77
N VAL A 121 -7.04 -14.97 -5.75
CA VAL A 121 -6.89 -15.66 -4.47
C VAL A 121 -8.25 -15.80 -3.78
N ALA A 122 -9.08 -14.76 -3.78
CA ALA A 122 -10.42 -14.84 -3.20
C ALA A 122 -11.30 -15.88 -3.90
N CYS A 123 -11.38 -15.87 -5.23
CA CYS A 123 -12.12 -16.86 -6.01
C CYS A 123 -11.64 -18.29 -5.76
N LYS A 124 -10.32 -18.48 -5.66
CA LYS A 124 -9.74 -19.80 -5.40
C LYS A 124 -10.08 -20.32 -4.01
N ILE A 125 -10.04 -19.45 -2.99
CA ILE A 125 -10.48 -19.80 -1.64
C ILE A 125 -11.98 -20.12 -1.63
N GLU A 126 -12.78 -19.38 -2.40
CA GLU A 126 -14.24 -19.56 -2.43
C GLU A 126 -14.73 -20.69 -3.35
N GLY A 127 -13.83 -21.34 -4.10
CA GLY A 127 -14.20 -22.34 -5.11
C GLY A 127 -14.99 -21.76 -6.29
N ASN A 128 -14.94 -20.44 -6.50
CA ASN A 128 -15.72 -19.72 -7.52
C ASN A 128 -14.82 -19.09 -8.58
N GLU A 129 -13.98 -19.92 -9.21
CA GLU A 129 -13.02 -19.47 -10.23
C GLU A 129 -13.71 -18.91 -11.49
N ASP A 130 -14.90 -19.40 -11.83
CA ASP A 130 -15.67 -18.96 -13.00
C ASP A 130 -16.17 -17.51 -12.90
N SER A 131 -16.23 -16.96 -11.67
CA SER A 131 -16.55 -15.54 -11.46
C SER A 131 -15.42 -14.58 -11.88
N TYR A 132 -14.21 -15.10 -12.14
CA TYR A 132 -13.06 -14.30 -12.54
C TYR A 132 -13.26 -13.64 -13.90
N SER A 133 -13.19 -12.30 -13.91
CA SER A 133 -13.21 -11.51 -15.13
C SER A 133 -12.21 -10.37 -15.07
N LEU A 134 -11.16 -10.46 -15.88
CA LEU A 134 -10.15 -9.39 -15.99
C LEU A 134 -10.78 -8.07 -16.42
N LYS A 135 -11.77 -8.11 -17.33
CA LYS A 135 -12.54 -6.93 -17.76
C LYS A 135 -13.23 -6.25 -16.58
N LYS A 136 -13.90 -7.01 -15.71
CA LYS A 136 -14.55 -6.47 -14.50
C LYS A 136 -13.52 -5.83 -13.56
N ILE A 137 -12.40 -6.51 -13.31
CA ILE A 137 -11.31 -6.01 -12.46
C ILE A 137 -10.72 -4.71 -13.03
N PHE A 138 -10.49 -4.65 -14.34
CA PHE A 138 -9.96 -3.46 -15.02
C PHE A 138 -10.89 -2.26 -14.88
N VAL A 139 -12.20 -2.43 -15.11
CA VAL A 139 -13.19 -1.35 -14.94
C VAL A 139 -13.23 -0.86 -13.49
N LYS A 140 -13.24 -1.79 -12.52
CA LYS A 140 -13.15 -1.45 -11.09
C LYS A 140 -11.86 -0.69 -10.77
N TYR A 141 -10.73 -1.07 -11.38
CA TYR A 141 -9.45 -0.42 -11.19
C TYR A 141 -9.44 1.03 -11.67
N ILE A 142 -9.96 1.30 -12.88
CA ILE A 142 -10.09 2.66 -13.40
C ILE A 142 -11.00 3.52 -12.52
N LYS A 143 -12.14 2.98 -12.08
CA LYS A 143 -13.05 3.69 -11.14
C LYS A 143 -12.33 4.05 -9.83
N MET A 144 -11.53 3.12 -9.30
CA MET A 144 -10.76 3.35 -8.07
C MET A 144 -9.65 4.37 -8.23
N ILE A 145 -9.00 4.45 -9.40
CA ILE A 145 -8.06 5.54 -9.70
C ILE A 145 -8.79 6.89 -9.62
N GLY A 146 -9.98 7.00 -10.24
CA GLY A 146 -10.79 8.22 -10.16
C GLY A 146 -11.17 8.60 -8.73
N VAL A 147 -11.61 7.64 -7.92
CA VAL A 147 -11.92 7.84 -6.49
C VAL A 147 -10.66 8.27 -5.71
N ALA A 148 -9.52 7.66 -5.97
CA ALA A 148 -8.25 8.00 -5.31
C ALA A 148 -7.78 9.42 -5.68
N LEU A 149 -7.96 9.85 -6.93
CA LEU A 149 -7.66 11.23 -7.37
C LEU A 149 -8.56 12.24 -6.67
N LEU A 150 -9.88 11.98 -6.60
CA LEU A 150 -10.81 12.84 -5.86
C LEU A 150 -10.45 12.92 -4.37
N ALA A 151 -10.13 11.79 -3.74
CA ALA A 151 -9.69 11.75 -2.35
C ALA A 151 -8.39 12.53 -2.14
N THR A 152 -7.45 12.46 -3.09
CA THR A 152 -6.19 13.22 -3.05
C THR A 152 -6.45 14.73 -3.13
N ILE A 153 -7.37 15.18 -3.99
CA ILE A 153 -7.77 16.59 -4.09
C ILE A 153 -8.39 17.06 -2.76
N VAL A 154 -9.33 16.29 -2.20
CA VAL A 154 -9.94 16.62 -0.89
C VAL A 154 -8.88 16.71 0.20
N PHE A 155 -7.94 15.76 0.24
CA PHE A 155 -6.87 15.73 1.24
C PHE A 155 -5.90 16.93 1.07
N PHE A 156 -5.60 17.31 -0.17
CA PHE A 156 -4.81 18.51 -0.48
C PHE A 156 -5.52 19.79 -0.03
N LEU A 157 -6.84 19.91 -0.25
CA LEU A 157 -7.62 21.05 0.22
C LEU A 157 -7.62 21.16 1.75
N ILE A 158 -7.72 20.03 2.47
CA ILE A 158 -7.59 19.99 3.94
C ILE A 158 -6.20 20.47 4.37
N ALA A 159 -5.14 19.99 3.70
CA ALA A 159 -3.77 20.42 3.99
C ALA A 159 -3.58 21.93 3.78
N LEU A 160 -4.10 22.48 2.68
CA LEU A 160 -4.08 23.91 2.41
C LEU A 160 -4.81 24.70 3.50
N PHE A 161 -6.00 24.25 3.91
CA PHE A 161 -6.77 24.90 4.95
C PHE A 161 -6.02 24.95 6.29
N ILE A 162 -5.40 23.83 6.71
CA ILE A 162 -4.56 23.77 7.91
C ILE A 162 -3.37 24.73 7.79
N SER A 163 -2.72 24.78 6.62
CA SER A 163 -1.61 25.71 6.37
C SER A 163 -2.05 27.18 6.44
N MET A 164 -3.25 27.51 5.96
CA MET A 164 -3.78 28.88 6.05
C MET A 164 -4.06 29.28 7.50
N ILE A 165 -4.67 28.41 8.30
CA ILE A 165 -4.88 28.65 9.74
C ILE A 165 -3.54 28.89 10.44
N GLN A 166 -2.54 28.07 10.16
CA GLN A 166 -1.20 28.25 10.71
C GLN A 166 -0.62 29.64 10.43
N VAL A 167 -0.68 30.08 9.16
CA VAL A 167 -0.17 31.41 8.77
C VAL A 167 -0.92 32.51 9.52
N PHE A 168 -2.24 32.38 9.63
CA PHE A 168 -3.08 33.33 10.35
C PHE A 168 -2.76 33.42 11.85
N VAL A 169 -2.53 32.28 12.51
CA VAL A 169 -2.12 32.22 13.92
C VAL A 169 -0.78 32.92 14.15
N ILE A 170 0.21 32.67 13.28
CA ILE A 170 1.53 33.32 13.35
C ILE A 170 1.37 34.85 13.26
N LEU A 171 0.51 35.31 12.34
CA LEU A 171 0.24 36.74 12.11
C LEU A 171 -0.46 37.41 13.29
N ILE A 172 -1.52 36.81 13.84
CA ILE A 172 -2.27 37.37 14.98
C ILE A 172 -1.40 37.41 16.23
N MET A 173 -0.66 36.34 16.50
CA MET A 173 0.19 36.24 17.69
C MET A 173 1.48 37.05 17.56
N LYS A 174 1.73 37.70 16.41
CA LYS A 174 2.95 38.45 16.10
C LYS A 174 4.21 37.67 16.47
N LEU A 175 4.24 36.40 16.05
CA LEU A 175 5.30 35.47 16.42
C LEU A 175 6.54 35.71 15.56
N ASP A 176 7.49 36.46 16.10
CA ASP A 176 8.75 36.76 15.43
C ASP A 176 9.85 35.71 15.74
N SER A 177 9.64 34.90 16.78
CA SER A 177 10.56 33.83 17.14
C SER A 177 10.50 32.68 16.12
N ALA A 178 11.63 32.44 15.45
CA ALA A 178 11.78 31.31 14.53
C ALA A 178 11.48 29.94 15.20
N LEU A 179 11.75 29.82 16.51
CA LEU A 179 11.41 28.62 17.27
C LEU A 179 9.90 28.45 17.40
N ALA A 180 9.18 29.53 17.74
CA ALA A 180 7.73 29.48 17.92
C ALA A 180 7.01 29.16 16.59
N VAL A 181 7.46 29.75 15.48
CA VAL A 181 6.94 29.42 14.13
C VAL A 181 7.14 27.94 13.80
N LYS A 182 8.32 27.37 14.09
CA LYS A 182 8.59 25.93 13.90
C LYS A 182 7.70 25.04 14.77
N VAL A 183 7.44 25.43 16.02
CA VAL A 183 6.56 24.67 16.91
C VAL A 183 5.14 24.60 16.34
N ILE A 184 4.59 25.72 15.86
CA ILE A 184 3.26 25.74 15.23
C ILE A 184 3.25 24.86 13.96
N GLN A 185 4.29 24.92 13.13
CA GLN A 185 4.43 24.05 11.96
C GLN A 185 4.37 22.56 12.32
N ILE A 186 5.08 22.15 13.38
CA ILE A 186 5.09 20.77 13.86
C ILE A 186 3.70 20.37 14.36
N ILE A 187 3.02 21.22 15.13
CA ILE A 187 1.66 20.96 15.62
C ILE A 187 0.69 20.76 14.45
N SER A 188 0.72 21.62 13.44
CA SER A 188 -0.10 21.49 12.22
C SER A 188 0.14 20.16 11.50
N MET A 189 1.41 19.75 11.35
CA MET A 189 1.75 18.46 10.76
C MET A 189 1.21 17.28 11.58
N ILE A 190 1.28 17.36 12.90
CA ILE A 190 0.73 16.33 13.80
C ILE A 190 -0.80 16.24 13.63
N ILE A 191 -1.51 17.37 13.63
CA ILE A 191 -2.98 17.40 13.42
C ILE A 191 -3.34 16.77 12.09
N PHE A 192 -2.66 17.16 11.01
CA PHE A 192 -2.87 16.58 9.68
C PHE A 192 -2.60 15.07 9.66
N GLY A 193 -1.53 14.62 10.32
CA GLY A 193 -1.21 13.20 10.48
C GLY A 193 -2.30 12.43 11.23
N ILE A 194 -2.87 13.00 12.31
CA ILE A 194 -3.97 12.39 13.06
C ILE A 194 -5.22 12.24 12.18
N ILE A 195 -5.58 13.26 11.39
CA ILE A 195 -6.70 13.19 10.45
C ILE A 195 -6.47 12.08 9.43
N GLY A 196 -5.29 12.02 8.81
CA GLY A 196 -4.93 10.98 7.86
C GLY A 196 -5.00 9.57 8.47
N PHE A 197 -4.49 9.41 9.69
CA PHE A 197 -4.56 8.16 10.45
C PHE A 197 -6.01 7.73 10.73
N PHE A 198 -6.87 8.67 11.14
CA PHE A 198 -8.29 8.39 11.38
C PHE A 198 -9.02 7.98 10.11
N ILE A 199 -8.71 8.57 8.96
CA ILE A 199 -9.28 8.13 7.67
C ILE A 199 -8.80 6.72 7.35
N ALA A 200 -7.49 6.46 7.45
CA ALA A 200 -6.88 5.17 7.12
C ALA A 200 -7.47 4.00 7.93
N ILE A 201 -7.69 4.18 9.24
CA ILE A 201 -8.25 3.11 10.10
C ILE A 201 -9.74 2.82 9.81
N ASN A 202 -10.43 3.70 9.06
CA ASN A 202 -11.83 3.53 8.69
C ASN A 202 -12.02 2.93 7.29
N ILE A 203 -10.96 2.72 6.50
CA ILE A 203 -11.05 2.15 5.14
C ILE A 203 -10.29 0.83 4.97
N LEU A 204 -9.95 0.17 6.09
CA LEU A 204 -9.06 -0.99 6.12
C LEU A 204 -9.52 -2.16 5.23
N TYR A 205 -10.84 -2.41 5.16
CA TYR A 205 -11.44 -3.51 4.41
C TYR A 205 -12.08 -3.06 3.07
N PHE A 206 -11.95 -1.78 2.73
CA PHE A 206 -12.65 -1.16 1.61
C PHE A 206 -12.22 -1.75 0.27
N GLU A 207 -10.90 -1.87 0.07
CA GLU A 207 -10.36 -2.39 -1.17
C GLU A 207 -10.81 -3.83 -1.42
N GLN A 208 -10.72 -4.68 -0.41
CA GLN A 208 -11.08 -6.10 -0.50
C GLN A 208 -12.56 -6.25 -0.79
N THR A 209 -13.40 -5.49 -0.07
CA THR A 209 -14.84 -5.46 -0.31
C THR A 209 -15.14 -5.08 -1.76
N TYR A 210 -14.57 -3.97 -2.24
CA TYR A 210 -14.89 -3.43 -3.55
C TYR A 210 -14.46 -4.35 -4.70
N TYR A 211 -13.28 -4.96 -4.60
CA TYR A 211 -12.81 -5.84 -5.66
C TYR A 211 -13.47 -7.20 -5.62
N ILE A 212 -13.55 -7.85 -4.45
CA ILE A 212 -14.02 -9.24 -4.31
C ILE A 212 -15.54 -9.33 -4.46
N ARG A 213 -16.29 -8.37 -3.94
CA ARG A 213 -17.76 -8.37 -4.01
C ARG A 213 -18.25 -7.54 -5.18
N ASP A 214 -19.35 -7.96 -5.80
CA ASP A 214 -19.97 -7.23 -6.90
C ASP A 214 -20.86 -6.10 -6.35
N THR A 215 -20.23 -5.01 -5.92
CA THR A 215 -20.90 -3.89 -5.25
C THR A 215 -20.44 -2.55 -5.82
N THR A 216 -21.25 -1.50 -5.62
CA THR A 216 -20.84 -0.13 -5.92
C THR A 216 -19.75 0.36 -4.95
N VAL A 217 -19.09 1.47 -5.30
CA VAL A 217 -18.08 2.12 -4.43
C VAL A 217 -18.69 2.52 -3.08
N ILE A 218 -19.91 3.07 -3.08
CA ILE A 218 -20.60 3.54 -1.88
C ILE A 218 -20.99 2.36 -0.99
N ASP A 219 -21.54 1.30 -1.58
CA ASP A 219 -21.94 0.11 -0.82
C ASP A 219 -20.73 -0.61 -0.23
N ALA A 220 -19.63 -0.70 -1.01
CA ALA A 220 -18.37 -1.24 -0.51
C ALA A 220 -17.84 -0.43 0.67
N PHE A 221 -17.94 0.91 0.63
CA PHE A 221 -17.52 1.77 1.73
C PHE A 221 -18.36 1.52 2.99
N ARG A 222 -19.70 1.52 2.84
CA ARG A 222 -20.64 1.25 3.94
C ARG A 222 -20.40 -0.14 4.57
N TYR A 223 -20.18 -1.15 3.74
CA TYR A 223 -19.92 -2.50 4.21
C TYR A 223 -18.56 -2.61 4.93
N ASN A 224 -17.52 -1.98 4.39
CA ASN A 224 -16.22 -1.86 5.07
C ASN A 224 -16.34 -1.25 6.48
N LEU A 225 -17.17 -0.21 6.67
CA LEU A 225 -17.37 0.38 7.99
C LEU A 225 -17.99 -0.62 8.97
N LYS A 226 -18.94 -1.44 8.50
CA LYS A 226 -19.54 -2.52 9.30
C LYS A 226 -18.50 -3.58 9.70
N LEU A 227 -17.68 -4.03 8.74
CA LEU A 227 -16.60 -4.98 9.02
C LEU A 227 -15.55 -4.41 9.99
N SER A 228 -15.24 -3.12 9.88
CA SER A 228 -14.20 -2.46 10.68
C SER A 228 -14.54 -2.36 12.17
N LYS A 229 -15.81 -2.12 12.55
CA LYS A 229 -16.23 -1.74 13.93
C LYS A 229 -15.67 -2.61 15.07
N LYS A 230 -15.35 -3.88 14.85
CA LYS A 230 -14.74 -4.77 15.87
C LYS A 230 -13.52 -5.57 15.36
N ASN A 231 -13.03 -5.27 14.15
CA ASN A 231 -11.99 -6.06 13.51
C ASN A 231 -10.79 -5.23 13.02
N ARG A 232 -10.70 -3.92 13.32
CA ARG A 232 -9.57 -3.06 12.93
C ARG A 232 -8.20 -3.66 13.23
N LEU A 233 -7.97 -4.11 14.47
CA LEU A 233 -6.67 -4.65 14.88
C LEU A 233 -6.26 -5.94 14.16
N ARG A 234 -7.23 -6.70 13.62
CA ARG A 234 -6.95 -7.97 12.94
C ARG A 234 -6.15 -7.79 11.67
N ILE A 235 -6.43 -6.72 10.92
CA ILE A 235 -5.68 -6.35 9.72
C ILE A 235 -4.52 -5.43 10.05
N VAL A 236 -4.69 -4.48 10.99
CA VAL A 236 -3.64 -3.52 11.34
C VAL A 236 -2.40 -4.21 11.92
N ILE A 237 -2.53 -5.10 12.90
CA ILE A 237 -1.36 -5.70 13.58
C ILE A 237 -0.44 -6.45 12.60
N PRO A 238 -0.92 -7.42 11.79
CA PRO A 238 -0.02 -8.16 10.89
C PRO A 238 0.56 -7.28 9.79
N VAL A 239 -0.24 -6.37 9.20
CA VAL A 239 0.24 -5.48 8.13
C VAL A 239 1.25 -4.46 8.68
N PHE A 240 0.99 -3.91 9.85
CA PHE A 240 1.89 -2.98 10.53
C PHE A 240 3.22 -3.66 10.87
N GLY A 241 3.19 -4.88 11.41
CA GLY A 241 4.40 -5.64 11.73
C GLY A 241 5.31 -5.87 10.51
N ILE A 242 4.74 -6.27 9.37
CA ILE A 242 5.50 -6.44 8.11
C ILE A 242 6.05 -5.09 7.61
N THR A 243 5.24 -4.03 7.71
CA THR A 243 5.62 -2.70 7.23
C THR A 243 6.77 -2.11 8.07
N VAL A 244 6.72 -2.27 9.39
CA VAL A 244 7.80 -1.86 10.31
C VAL A 244 9.07 -2.66 10.05
N LEU A 245 8.97 -3.97 9.85
CA LEU A 245 10.11 -4.80 9.50
C LEU A 245 10.77 -4.32 8.19
N ASN A 246 9.98 -4.06 7.15
CA ASN A 246 10.48 -3.53 5.89
C ASN A 246 11.17 -2.17 6.08
N PHE A 247 10.59 -1.28 6.88
CA PHE A 247 11.17 0.03 7.19
C PHE A 247 12.52 -0.08 7.92
N ILE A 248 12.62 -0.93 8.95
CA ILE A 248 13.88 -1.17 9.67
C ILE A 248 14.96 -1.70 8.72
N ILE A 249 14.63 -2.68 7.89
CA ILE A 249 15.58 -3.24 6.90
C ILE A 249 16.04 -2.14 5.94
N SER A 250 15.12 -1.33 5.42
CA SER A 250 15.44 -0.21 4.53
C SER A 250 16.44 0.75 5.18
N LEU A 251 16.19 1.15 6.44
CA LEU A 251 17.07 2.06 7.17
C LEU A 251 18.48 1.48 7.37
N VAL A 252 18.58 0.19 7.68
CA VAL A 252 19.87 -0.48 7.87
C VAL A 252 20.62 -0.56 6.54
N LEU A 253 19.94 -0.93 5.45
CA LEU A 253 20.54 -1.02 4.12
C LEU A 253 21.03 0.34 3.62
N ASP A 254 20.23 1.40 3.80
CA ASP A 254 20.61 2.76 3.38
C ASP A 254 21.88 3.23 4.10
N LYS A 255 21.98 2.99 5.41
CA LYS A 255 23.19 3.31 6.19
C LYS A 255 24.39 2.47 5.76
N LEU A 256 24.21 1.17 5.54
CA LEU A 256 25.29 0.28 5.12
C LEU A 256 25.85 0.70 3.74
N LEU A 257 24.96 0.99 2.80
CA LEU A 257 25.30 1.38 1.43
C LEU A 257 25.98 2.74 1.33
N PHE A 258 25.80 3.61 2.34
CA PHE A 258 26.59 4.84 2.46
C PHE A 258 28.09 4.54 2.60
N TYR A 259 28.46 3.49 3.35
CA TYR A 259 29.86 3.13 3.57
C TYR A 259 30.45 2.27 2.45
N ILE A 260 29.62 1.59 1.65
CA ILE A 260 30.11 0.71 0.58
C ILE A 260 29.40 0.98 -0.76
N PRO A 261 29.68 2.12 -1.42
CA PRO A 261 28.94 2.58 -2.60
C PRO A 261 28.97 1.60 -3.79
N ALA A 262 30.02 0.80 -3.91
CA ALA A 262 30.18 -0.19 -4.99
C ALA A 262 29.03 -1.22 -5.02
N TYR A 263 28.38 -1.48 -3.88
CA TYR A 263 27.29 -2.46 -3.79
C TYR A 263 25.88 -1.84 -3.87
N ILE A 264 25.75 -0.54 -4.13
CA ILE A 264 24.45 0.15 -4.18
C ILE A 264 23.50 -0.55 -5.17
N ILE A 265 23.95 -0.85 -6.38
CA ILE A 265 23.12 -1.48 -7.41
C ILE A 265 22.74 -2.92 -7.03
N PRO A 266 23.67 -3.86 -6.78
CA PRO A 266 23.32 -5.25 -6.49
C PRO A 266 22.46 -5.41 -5.22
N VAL A 267 22.73 -4.63 -4.16
CA VAL A 267 21.92 -4.69 -2.93
C VAL A 267 20.50 -4.20 -3.18
N ASN A 268 20.31 -3.15 -3.98
CA ASN A 268 18.96 -2.66 -4.31
C ASN A 268 18.18 -3.60 -5.22
N ILE A 269 18.86 -4.38 -6.08
CA ILE A 269 18.21 -5.46 -6.83
C ILE A 269 17.68 -6.53 -5.86
N ILE A 270 18.53 -7.00 -4.94
CA ILE A 270 18.14 -8.00 -3.94
C ILE A 270 17.01 -7.46 -3.05
N TYR A 271 17.11 -6.22 -2.61
CA TYR A 271 16.08 -5.57 -1.80
C TYR A 271 14.77 -5.38 -2.58
N GLY A 272 14.83 -5.06 -3.87
CA GLY A 272 13.65 -5.02 -4.74
C GLY A 272 12.92 -6.36 -4.81
N VAL A 273 13.67 -7.46 -4.96
CA VAL A 273 13.10 -8.82 -4.89
C VAL A 273 12.46 -9.06 -3.52
N PHE A 274 13.16 -8.78 -2.43
CA PHE A 274 12.65 -8.96 -1.07
C PHE A 274 11.37 -8.15 -0.80
N ALA A 275 11.38 -6.85 -1.14
CA ALA A 275 10.24 -5.95 -0.99
C ALA A 275 9.03 -6.43 -1.79
N SER A 276 9.24 -6.95 -3.01
CA SER A 276 8.16 -7.52 -3.82
C SER A 276 7.47 -8.70 -3.12
N VAL A 277 8.24 -9.58 -2.46
CA VAL A 277 7.71 -10.72 -1.71
C VAL A 277 6.91 -10.26 -0.50
N LEU A 278 7.43 -9.29 0.27
CA LEU A 278 6.69 -8.73 1.41
C LEU A 278 5.35 -8.11 0.99
N VAL A 279 5.33 -7.43 -0.14
CA VAL A 279 4.10 -6.83 -0.66
C VAL A 279 3.10 -7.90 -1.12
N LEU A 280 3.57 -9.00 -1.74
CA LEU A 280 2.70 -10.13 -2.07
C LEU A 280 2.11 -10.77 -0.81
N ILE A 281 2.93 -10.94 0.23
CA ILE A 281 2.47 -11.43 1.54
C ILE A 281 1.38 -10.51 2.10
N ILE A 282 1.58 -9.18 2.13
CA ILE A 282 0.56 -8.22 2.59
C ILE A 282 -0.72 -8.32 1.76
N THR A 283 -0.58 -8.43 0.44
CA THR A 283 -1.72 -8.54 -0.49
C THR A 283 -2.58 -9.76 -0.18
N ILE A 284 -1.95 -10.92 -0.02
CA ILE A 284 -2.64 -12.19 0.29
C ILE A 284 -3.18 -12.16 1.73
N MET A 285 -2.41 -11.63 2.69
CA MET A 285 -2.82 -11.45 4.08
C MET A 285 -4.13 -10.69 4.18
N ASN A 286 -4.25 -9.60 3.43
CA ASN A 286 -5.47 -8.80 3.39
C ASN A 286 -6.67 -9.58 2.85
N VAL A 287 -6.51 -10.43 1.83
CA VAL A 287 -7.59 -11.32 1.33
C VAL A 287 -8.03 -12.28 2.43
N VAL A 288 -7.08 -13.00 3.02
CA VAL A 288 -7.37 -14.06 4.01
C VAL A 288 -8.05 -13.49 5.25
N ILE A 289 -7.56 -12.34 5.75
CA ILE A 289 -8.17 -11.65 6.90
C ILE A 289 -9.57 -11.14 6.52
N PHE A 290 -9.73 -10.53 5.33
CA PHE A 290 -11.02 -10.05 4.86
C PHE A 290 -12.06 -11.17 4.83
N LEU A 291 -11.76 -12.31 4.19
CA LEU A 291 -12.67 -13.45 4.11
C LEU A 291 -13.00 -13.99 5.51
N ASN A 292 -12.01 -14.14 6.39
CA ASN A 292 -12.26 -14.59 7.76
C ASN A 292 -13.17 -13.64 8.57
N VAL A 293 -12.95 -12.33 8.41
CA VAL A 293 -13.74 -11.30 9.08
C VAL A 293 -15.16 -11.25 8.52
N GLU A 294 -15.30 -11.38 7.20
CA GLU A 294 -16.58 -11.37 6.52
C GLU A 294 -17.42 -12.60 6.85
N TYR A 295 -16.86 -13.81 6.78
CA TYR A 295 -17.58 -15.03 7.14
C TYR A 295 -18.10 -15.00 8.56
N ASN A 296 -17.28 -14.51 9.50
CA ASN A 296 -17.73 -14.31 10.87
C ASN A 296 -18.83 -13.24 10.98
N TYR A 297 -18.74 -12.16 10.18
CA TYR A 297 -19.77 -11.11 10.18
C TYR A 297 -21.12 -11.65 9.70
N LEU A 298 -21.12 -12.40 8.58
CA LEU A 298 -22.32 -13.01 8.02
C LEU A 298 -22.93 -14.04 9.00
N LYS A 299 -22.11 -14.93 9.56
CA LYS A 299 -22.55 -15.91 10.56
C LYS A 299 -23.25 -15.25 11.76
N ASN A 300 -22.65 -14.20 12.31
CA ASN A 300 -23.23 -13.49 13.44
C ASN A 300 -24.57 -12.83 13.08
N LYS A 301 -24.68 -12.28 11.87
CA LYS A 301 -25.92 -11.68 11.37
C LYS A 301 -27.03 -12.73 11.20
N ASP A 302 -26.70 -13.90 10.67
CA ASP A 302 -27.66 -15.00 10.50
C ASP A 302 -28.11 -15.59 11.85
N GLU A 303 -27.23 -15.63 12.84
CA GLU A 303 -27.58 -16.00 14.22
C GLU A 303 -28.49 -14.95 14.89
N GLU A 304 -28.25 -13.65 14.66
CA GLU A 304 -29.12 -12.58 15.14
C GLU A 304 -30.52 -12.65 14.49
N MET A 305 -30.60 -12.83 13.18
CA MET A 305 -31.87 -12.97 12.46
C MET A 305 -32.68 -14.17 12.97
N ARG A 306 -32.06 -15.34 13.13
CA ARG A 306 -32.73 -16.54 13.66
C ARG A 306 -33.21 -16.37 15.11
N LYS A 307 -32.56 -15.53 15.91
CA LYS A 307 -33.03 -15.21 17.27
C LYS A 307 -34.26 -14.31 17.24
N ILE A 308 -34.32 -13.35 16.32
CA ILE A 308 -35.47 -12.48 16.14
C ILE A 308 -36.68 -13.30 15.67
N GLU A 309 -36.51 -14.18 14.69
CA GLU A 309 -37.57 -15.06 14.18
C GLU A 309 -38.12 -16.03 15.23
N LYS A 310 -37.32 -16.43 16.23
CA LYS A 310 -37.77 -17.30 17.34
C LYS A 310 -38.52 -16.56 18.45
N ASN A 311 -38.44 -15.23 18.47
CA ASN A 311 -39.02 -14.38 19.50
C ASN A 311 -40.27 -13.61 19.00
N ILE A 312 -40.71 -13.87 17.77
CA ILE A 312 -41.97 -13.40 17.16
C ILE A 312 -42.89 -14.61 17.06
#